data_AF-A0A3T0VWV9-F1
#
_entry.id   AF-A0A3T0VWV9-F1
#
_cell.length_a   1.000
_cell.length_b   1.000
_cell.length_c   1.000
_cell.angle_alpha   90.00
_cell.angle_beta   90.00
_cell.angle_gamma   90.00
#
_symmetry.space_group_name_H-M   'P 1'
#
loop_
_entity.id
_entity.type
_entity.pdbx_description
1 polymer ?
#
loop_
_entity_poly.entity_id
_entity_poly.type
_entity_poly.pdbx_seq_one_letter_code
_entity_poly.pdbx_strand_id
1 'polypeptide(L)'
;MSERAVKNGINKQPTNLRTKVNTLLKKAGLDWATAKTFEDSLIIHLAKNVDHGVVADLFGYASRQVVTDKYNGNLLHLSDAINNVYSRIKVTGH
;
A
#
# COMPACT_ATOMS: atom_id res chain seq x y z
N MET A 1 2.16 -41.27 20.63
CA MET A 1 1.33 -40.06 20.43
C MET A 1 2.03 -39.15 19.46
N SER A 2 1.52 -38.71 18.32
CA SER A 2 0.50 -39.14 17.36
C SER A 2 0.81 -38.29 16.11
N GLU A 3 0.67 -38.88 14.93
CA GLU A 3 1.05 -38.31 13.64
C GLU A 3 0.35 -36.97 13.34
N ARG A 4 1.05 -36.04 12.67
CA ARG A 4 0.40 -35.10 11.75
C ARG A 4 0.92 -35.33 10.35
N ALA A 5 0.12 -36.09 9.61
CA ALA A 5 0.24 -36.38 8.20
C ALA A 5 0.50 -35.10 7.37
N VAL A 6 1.60 -35.09 6.62
CA VAL A 6 1.81 -34.16 5.51
C VAL A 6 0.94 -34.64 4.35
N LYS A 7 -0.36 -34.28 4.37
CA LYS A 7 -1.24 -34.45 3.22
C LYS A 7 -0.92 -33.35 2.21
N ASN A 8 -0.30 -33.73 1.09
CA ASN A 8 -0.23 -33.02 -0.20
C ASN A 8 -0.41 -31.49 -0.07
N GLY A 9 0.67 -30.81 0.28
CA GLY A 9 0.73 -29.37 0.46
C GLY A 9 0.55 -28.62 -0.86
N ILE A 10 -0.69 -28.49 -1.32
CA ILE A 10 -1.08 -27.26 -2.01
C ILE A 10 -0.89 -26.18 -0.94
N ASN A 11 0.17 -25.40 -1.09
CA ASN A 11 0.48 -24.22 -0.29
C ASN A 11 -0.69 -23.24 -0.47
N LYS A 12 -1.79 -23.44 0.27
CA LYS A 12 -2.91 -22.51 0.30
C LYS A 12 -2.30 -21.21 0.81
N GLN A 13 -2.21 -20.20 -0.08
CA GLN A 13 -1.91 -18.83 0.34
C GLN A 13 -2.75 -18.56 1.58
N PRO A 14 -2.15 -18.08 2.69
CA PRO A 14 -2.87 -17.98 3.93
C PRO A 14 -4.03 -17.00 3.74
N THR A 15 -5.24 -17.52 3.79
CA THR A 15 -6.50 -16.75 3.84
C THR A 15 -6.53 -15.74 5.00
N ASN A 16 -5.52 -15.73 5.88
CA ASN A 16 -5.37 -14.79 6.98
C ASN A 16 -4.46 -13.58 6.71
N LEU A 17 -3.77 -13.46 5.56
CA LEU A 17 -2.83 -12.35 5.37
C LEU A 17 -3.55 -11.00 5.37
N ARG A 18 -4.68 -10.91 4.65
CA ARG A 18 -5.55 -9.73 4.65
C ARG A 18 -6.04 -9.39 6.06
N THR A 19 -6.47 -10.40 6.83
CA THR A 19 -6.92 -10.23 8.22
C THR A 19 -5.80 -9.75 9.13
N LYS A 20 -4.58 -10.26 8.95
CA LYS A 20 -3.40 -9.83 9.70
C LYS A 20 -3.05 -8.39 9.40
N VAL A 21 -3.01 -8.00 8.12
CA VAL A 21 -2.75 -6.61 7.71
C VAL A 21 -3.80 -5.68 8.30
N ASN A 22 -5.09 -6.01 8.16
CA ASN A 22 -6.16 -5.20 8.76
C ASN A 22 -6.04 -5.10 10.30
N THR A 23 -5.63 -6.18 10.96
CA THR A 23 -5.40 -6.17 12.42
C THR A 23 -4.23 -5.25 12.79
N LEU A 24 -3.14 -5.26 12.01
CA LEU A 24 -1.99 -4.37 12.22
C LEU A 24 -2.37 -2.91 12.00
N LEU A 25 -3.11 -2.60 10.94
CA LEU A 25 -3.61 -1.25 10.66
C LEU A 25 -4.49 -0.72 11.80
N LYS A 26 -5.42 -1.55 12.30
CA LYS A 26 -6.25 -1.22 13.47
C LYS A 26 -5.42 -0.97 14.73
N LYS A 27 -4.42 -1.82 15.01
CA LYS A 27 -3.50 -1.62 16.16
C LYS A 27 -2.68 -0.33 16.04
N ALA A 28 -2.40 0.13 14.82
CA ALA A 28 -1.72 1.39 14.56
C ALA A 28 -2.66 2.62 14.60
N GLY A 29 -3.95 2.44 14.90
CA GLY A 29 -4.94 3.53 14.91
C GLY A 29 -5.38 3.98 13.50
N LEU A 30 -5.10 3.18 12.47
CA LEU A 30 -5.45 3.46 11.08
C LEU A 30 -6.75 2.75 10.69
N ASP A 31 -7.84 3.02 11.40
CA ASP A 31 -9.13 2.33 11.21
C ASP A 31 -9.76 2.55 9.82
N TRP A 32 -9.39 3.65 9.16
CA TRP A 32 -9.80 3.97 7.80
C TRP A 32 -9.00 3.18 6.73
N ALA A 33 -7.83 2.65 7.08
CA ALA A 33 -6.92 2.01 6.14
C ALA A 33 -7.30 0.55 5.92
N THR A 34 -7.21 0.11 4.67
CA THR A 34 -7.47 -1.29 4.29
C THR A 34 -6.18 -1.99 3.90
N ALA A 35 -6.22 -3.32 3.77
CA ALA A 35 -5.12 -4.07 3.17
C ALA A 35 -4.69 -3.52 1.79
N LYS A 36 -5.62 -2.94 1.02
CA LYS A 36 -5.29 -2.30 -0.25
C LYS A 36 -4.51 -0.99 -0.05
N THR A 37 -4.93 -0.17 0.91
CA THR A 37 -4.21 1.05 1.32
C THR A 37 -2.77 0.73 1.73
N PHE A 38 -2.58 -0.37 2.48
CA PHE A 38 -1.26 -0.84 2.87
C PHE A 38 -0.41 -1.26 1.67
N GLU A 39 -0.97 -2.05 0.75
CA GLU A 39 -0.28 -2.48 -0.47
C GLU A 39 0.13 -1.27 -1.33
N ASP A 40 -0.78 -0.33 -1.57
CA ASP A 40 -0.49 0.87 -2.35
C ASP A 40 0.59 1.74 -1.68
N SER A 41 0.55 1.87 -0.35
CA SER A 41 1.59 2.58 0.41
C SER A 41 2.96 1.90 0.30
N LEU A 42 2.99 0.56 0.31
CA LEU A 42 4.21 -0.21 0.14
C LEU A 42 4.79 -0.02 -1.26
N ILE A 43 3.96 -0.03 -2.30
CA ILE A 43 4.38 0.22 -3.69
C ILE A 43 5.01 1.60 -3.81
N ILE A 44 4.38 2.64 -3.26
CA ILE A 44 4.92 4.02 -3.29
C ILE A 44 6.25 4.10 -2.55
N HIS A 45 6.34 3.48 -1.37
CA HIS A 45 7.56 3.47 -0.57
C HIS A 45 8.72 2.80 -1.29
N LEU A 46 8.46 1.66 -1.95
CA LEU A 46 9.46 0.94 -2.72
C LEU A 46 9.84 1.71 -3.99
N ALA A 47 8.88 2.24 -4.74
CA ALA A 47 9.12 3.02 -5.95
C ALA A 47 10.01 4.26 -5.69
N LYS A 48 9.97 4.83 -4.48
CA LYS A 48 10.86 5.94 -4.11
C LYS A 48 12.34 5.55 -4.04
N ASN A 49 12.65 4.29 -3.74
CA ASN A 49 13.99 3.83 -3.41
C ASN A 49 14.54 2.75 -4.36
N VAL A 50 13.68 2.17 -5.20
CA VAL A 50 13.96 1.02 -6.07
C VAL A 50 13.48 1.34 -7.48
N ASP A 51 14.17 0.83 -8.50
CA ASP A 51 13.74 1.00 -9.89
C ASP A 51 12.31 0.47 -10.10
N HIS A 52 11.52 1.25 -10.83
CA HIS A 52 10.10 0.97 -11.04
C HIS A 52 9.86 -0.33 -11.81
N GLY A 53 10.82 -0.81 -12.61
CA GLY A 53 10.76 -2.11 -13.26
C GLY A 53 10.84 -3.26 -12.25
N VAL A 54 11.76 -3.17 -11.28
CA VAL A 54 11.87 -4.16 -10.19
C VAL A 54 10.60 -4.17 -9.33
N VAL A 55 10.03 -3.01 -9.04
CA VAL A 55 8.74 -2.94 -8.33
C VAL A 55 7.61 -3.52 -9.17
N ALA A 56 7.61 -3.31 -10.50
CA ALA A 56 6.63 -3.93 -11.37
C ALA A 56 6.72 -5.46 -11.32
N ASP A 57 7.93 -6.02 -11.38
CA ASP A 57 8.15 -7.46 -11.30
C ASP A 57 7.72 -8.04 -9.94
N LEU A 58 8.05 -7.37 -8.83
CA LEU A 58 7.70 -7.80 -7.47
C LEU A 58 6.19 -7.89 -7.23
N PHE A 59 5.42 -6.99 -7.85
CA PHE A 59 3.96 -6.91 -7.70
C PHE A 59 3.20 -7.49 -8.90
N GLY A 60 3.90 -8.05 -9.90
CA GLY A 60 3.29 -8.64 -11.09
C GLY A 60 2.57 -7.64 -11.99
N TYR A 61 3.03 -6.39 -12.04
CA TYR A 61 2.49 -5.39 -12.95
C TYR A 61 3.01 -5.58 -14.38
N ALA A 62 2.17 -5.23 -15.35
CA ALA A 62 2.48 -5.40 -16.77
C ALA A 62 3.70 -4.58 -17.25
N SER A 63 4.04 -3.48 -16.56
CA SER A 63 5.17 -2.65 -16.92
C SER A 63 5.61 -1.72 -15.79
N ARG A 64 6.85 -1.20 -15.90
CA ARG A 64 7.35 -0.09 -15.06
C ARG A 64 6.45 1.14 -15.11
N GLN A 65 5.75 1.36 -16.23
CA GLN A 65 4.89 2.54 -16.40
C GLN A 65 3.72 2.51 -15.42
N VAL A 66 3.14 1.34 -15.15
CA VAL A 66 2.04 1.20 -14.17
C VAL A 66 2.48 1.65 -12.78
N VAL A 67 3.72 1.35 -12.38
CA VAL A 67 4.28 1.79 -11.10
C VAL A 67 4.53 3.30 -11.10
N THR A 68 5.08 3.84 -12.20
CA THR A 68 5.27 5.28 -12.37
C THR A 68 3.95 6.05 -12.27
N ASP A 69 2.90 5.59 -12.94
CA ASP A 69 1.59 6.23 -12.95
C ASP A 69 0.97 6.21 -11.55
N LYS A 70 1.09 5.09 -10.83
CA LYS A 70 0.66 4.98 -9.43
C LYS A 70 1.42 5.93 -8.51
N TYR A 71 2.75 6.01 -8.67
CA TYR A 71 3.58 6.89 -7.86
C TYR A 71 3.22 8.36 -8.11
N ASN A 72 3.15 8.78 -9.37
CA ASN A 72 2.83 10.15 -9.77
C ASN A 72 1.41 10.54 -9.38
N GLY A 73 0.43 9.66 -9.59
CA GLY A 73 -0.96 9.90 -9.20
C GLY A 73 -1.10 10.16 -7.69
N ASN A 74 -0.36 9.43 -6.86
CA ASN A 74 -0.35 9.67 -5.42
C ASN A 74 0.29 11.01 -5.04
N LEU A 75 1.36 11.43 -5.73
CA LEU A 75 1.97 12.75 -5.52
C LEU A 75 1.02 13.89 -5.91
N LEU A 76 0.31 13.75 -7.03
CA LEU A 76 -0.67 14.73 -7.49
C LEU A 76 -1.83 14.86 -6.50
N HIS A 77 -2.42 13.74 -6.05
CA HIS A 77 -3.47 13.77 -5.05
C HIS A 77 -3.02 14.36 -3.72
N LEU A 78 -1.78 14.11 -3.31
CA LEU A 78 -1.20 14.73 -2.11
C LEU A 78 -1.06 16.25 -2.29
N SER A 79 -0.56 16.69 -3.45
CA SER A 79 -0.45 18.11 -3.80
C SER A 79 -1.82 18.79 -3.75
N ASP A 80 -2.84 18.19 -4.35
CA ASP A 80 -4.21 18.73 -4.34
C ASP A 80 -4.82 18.77 -2.93
N ALA A 81 -4.57 17.74 -2.12
CA ALA A 81 -5.02 17.70 -0.73
C ALA A 81 -4.36 18.82 0.08
N ILE A 82 -3.06 19.04 -0.09
CA ILE A 82 -2.31 20.12 0.56
C ILE A 82 -2.82 21.49 0.12
N ASN A 83 -3.00 21.71 -1.19
CA ASN A 83 -3.52 22.96 -1.73
C ASN A 83 -4.93 23.28 -1.20
N ASN A 84 -5.78 22.27 -1.06
CA ASN A 84 -7.11 22.42 -0.46
C ASN A 84 -7.09 22.78 1.04
N VAL A 85 -6.07 22.35 1.78
CA VAL A 85 -5.88 22.75 3.19
C VAL A 85 -5.40 24.20 3.26
N TYR A 86 -4.39 24.57 2.47
CA TYR A 86 -3.85 25.93 2.45
C TYR A 86 -4.87 26.97 1.99
N SER A 87 -5.73 26.66 1.01
CA SER A 87 -6.77 27.58 0.54
C SER A 87 -7.82 27.92 1.60
N ARG A 88 -7.97 27.08 2.63
CA ARG A 88 -8.89 27.30 3.76
C ARG A 88 -8.27 28.15 4.87
N ILE A 89 -6.94 28.28 4.89
CA ILE A 89 -6.25 29.15 5.84
C ILE A 89 -6.47 30.58 5.38
N LYS A 90 -7.44 31.27 5.99
CA LYS A 90 -7.60 32.71 5.79
C LYS A 90 -6.33 33.38 6.29
N VAL A 91 -5.59 34.03 5.40
CA VAL A 91 -4.50 34.93 5.79
C VAL A 91 -5.15 36.11 6.50
N THR A 92 -5.25 36.04 7.82
CA THR A 92 -5.56 37.20 8.64
C THR A 92 -4.27 38.01 8.73
N GLY A 93 -4.09 38.93 7.77
CA GLY A 93 -3.04 39.94 7.87
C GLY A 93 -3.22 40.72 9.16
N HIS A 94 -2.16 40.77 9.97
CA HIS A 94 -2.00 41.77 11.02
C HIS A 94 -1.39 43.03 10.42
#